data_AF-A0ABC9WRG9-F1
#
_entry.id   AF-A0ABC9WRG9-F1
#
_cell.length_a   1.000
_cell.length_b   1.000
_cell.length_c   1.000
_cell.angle_alpha   90.00
_cell.angle_beta   90.00
_cell.angle_gamma   90.00
#
_symmetry.space_group_name_H-M   'P 1'
#
loop_
_entity.id
_entity.type
_entity.pdbx_description
1 polymer ?
#
loop_
_entity_poly.entity_id
_entity_poly.type
_entity_poly.pdbx_seq_one_letter_code
_entity_poly.pdbx_strand_id
1 'polypeptide(L)'
;MERGIQYLRELAVREMVYYDPDNAQLPTDPNEVQCTQPMWRKFVRSAPSSYANSLAVIDWKSEEAPTVDKVAGRLQQYEESLSSSLVSAVEKLSQDVQQLKEDISYSPPAQTCISAVRSKRFSALERGYRAYTP
;
A
#
# COMPACT_ATOMS: atom_id res chain seq x y z
N MET A 1 -15.59 2.61 -6.05
CA MET A 1 -15.48 3.60 -7.17
C MET A 1 -16.77 3.79 -7.97
N GLU A 2 -17.87 3.23 -7.49
CA GLU A 2 -19.13 3.04 -8.19
C GLU A 2 -19.76 4.37 -8.61
N ARG A 3 -19.70 5.38 -7.73
CA ARG A 3 -20.21 6.74 -8.03
C ARG A 3 -19.43 7.41 -9.17
N GLY A 4 -18.12 7.18 -9.25
CA GLY A 4 -17.31 7.68 -10.35
C GLY A 4 -17.70 7.02 -11.67
N ILE A 5 -17.82 5.69 -11.68
CA ILE A 5 -18.25 4.94 -12.86
C ILE A 5 -19.67 5.34 -13.29
N GLN A 6 -20.58 5.57 -12.34
CA GLN A 6 -21.90 6.11 -12.63
C GLN A 6 -21.82 7.48 -13.30
N TYR A 7 -21.01 8.41 -12.77
CA TYR A 7 -20.82 9.72 -13.37
C TYR A 7 -20.20 9.63 -14.78
N LEU A 8 -19.28 8.69 -15.03
CA LEU A 8 -18.74 8.44 -16.36
C LEU A 8 -19.85 8.02 -17.35
N ARG A 9 -20.78 7.17 -16.93
CA ARG A 9 -21.96 6.77 -17.72
C ARG A 9 -22.93 7.93 -17.94
N GLU A 10 -23.11 8.80 -16.94
CA GLU A 10 -23.95 10.01 -17.08
C GLU A 10 -23.34 11.00 -18.09
N LEU A 11 -22.01 11.13 -18.13
CA LEU A 11 -21.33 11.87 -19.18
C LEU A 11 -21.58 11.24 -20.55
N ALA A 12 -21.67 9.91 -20.65
CA ALA A 12 -21.90 9.20 -21.90
C ALA A 12 -23.28 9.50 -22.45
N VAL A 13 -24.30 9.40 -21.60
CA VAL A 13 -25.68 9.78 -21.94
C VAL A 13 -25.75 11.22 -22.44
N ARG A 14 -25.03 12.16 -21.80
CA ARG A 14 -24.98 13.54 -22.28
C ARG A 14 -24.38 13.64 -23.68
N GLU A 15 -23.23 13.01 -23.92
CA GLU A 15 -22.60 13.04 -25.24
C GLU A 15 -23.52 12.39 -26.30
N MET A 16 -24.27 11.33 -25.96
CA MET A 16 -25.27 10.73 -26.85
C MET A 16 -26.42 11.69 -27.21
N VAL A 17 -26.96 12.42 -26.22
CA VAL A 17 -28.10 13.34 -26.40
C VAL A 17 -27.71 14.59 -27.19
N TYR A 18 -26.50 15.10 -27.01
CA TYR A 18 -26.00 16.30 -27.70
C TYR A 18 -25.33 16.00 -29.05
N TYR A 19 -25.27 14.74 -29.47
CA TYR A 19 -24.69 14.39 -30.75
C TYR A 19 -25.65 14.65 -31.91
N ASP A 20 -25.08 14.89 -33.09
CA ASP A 20 -25.81 15.19 -34.31
C ASP A 20 -26.74 14.02 -34.71
N PRO A 21 -28.07 14.22 -34.78
CA PRO A 21 -29.03 13.17 -35.12
C PRO A 21 -28.88 12.63 -36.55
N ASP A 22 -28.17 13.35 -37.44
CA ASP A 22 -27.92 12.88 -38.81
C ASP A 22 -26.85 11.77 -38.86
N ASN A 23 -26.12 11.54 -37.76
CA ASN A 23 -25.19 10.43 -37.60
C ASN A 23 -25.87 9.25 -36.88
N ALA A 24 -26.52 8.37 -37.64
CA ALA A 24 -27.21 7.17 -37.16
C ALA A 24 -26.30 6.07 -36.53
N GLN A 25 -25.03 6.36 -36.23
CA GLN A 25 -24.04 5.37 -35.78
C GLN A 25 -23.81 5.36 -34.26
N LEU A 26 -24.51 6.17 -33.48
CA LEU A 26 -24.31 6.17 -32.03
C LEU A 26 -24.91 4.91 -31.38
N PRO A 27 -24.15 4.24 -30.49
CA PRO A 27 -24.68 3.11 -29.72
C PRO A 27 -25.91 3.50 -28.90
N THR A 28 -26.84 2.56 -28.74
CA THR A 28 -28.00 2.74 -27.84
C THR A 28 -27.61 2.57 -26.37
N ASP A 29 -26.51 1.86 -26.08
CA ASP A 29 -25.98 1.66 -24.73
C ASP A 29 -24.89 2.69 -24.39
N PRO A 30 -25.04 3.47 -23.30
CA PRO A 30 -23.99 4.36 -22.78
C PRO A 30 -22.64 3.68 -22.51
N ASN A 31 -22.62 2.37 -22.25
CA ASN A 31 -21.38 1.62 -22.00
C ASN A 31 -20.55 1.38 -23.28
N GLU A 32 -21.21 1.37 -24.44
CA GLU A 32 -20.58 1.17 -25.75
C GLU A 32 -20.05 2.48 -26.35
N VAL A 33 -20.47 3.63 -25.81
CA VAL A 33 -20.00 4.94 -26.23
C VAL A 33 -18.48 5.02 -26.04
N GLN A 34 -17.78 5.50 -27.08
CA GLN A 34 -16.36 5.82 -26.96
C GLN A 34 -16.20 6.93 -25.93
N CYS A 35 -15.44 6.64 -24.88
CA CYS A 35 -15.08 7.66 -23.91
C CYS A 35 -14.13 8.63 -24.61
N THR A 36 -14.53 9.87 -24.86
CA THR A 36 -13.71 10.83 -25.62
C THR A 36 -12.71 11.56 -24.71
N GLN A 37 -11.64 12.14 -25.25
CA GLN A 37 -10.69 12.92 -24.44
C GLN A 37 -11.36 14.11 -23.70
N PRO A 38 -12.29 14.88 -24.29
CA PRO A 38 -13.06 15.89 -23.56
C PRO A 38 -13.88 15.30 -22.41
N MET A 39 -14.54 14.17 -22.63
CA MET A 39 -15.30 13.46 -21.61
C MET A 39 -14.41 12.97 -20.46
N TRP A 40 -13.27 12.36 -20.79
CA TRP A 40 -12.26 11.95 -19.81
C TRP A 40 -11.75 13.12 -18.97
N ARG A 41 -11.48 14.27 -19.58
CA ARG A 41 -11.08 15.48 -18.84
C ARG A 41 -12.16 15.98 -17.89
N LYS A 42 -13.45 15.95 -18.28
CA LYS A 42 -14.58 16.27 -17.38
C LYS A 42 -14.65 15.28 -16.21
N PHE A 43 -14.45 14.00 -16.49
CA PHE A 43 -14.41 12.94 -15.49
C PHE A 43 -13.27 13.15 -14.48
N VAL A 44 -12.02 13.29 -14.93
CA VAL A 44 -10.86 13.48 -14.05
C VAL A 44 -11.00 14.76 -13.20
N ARG A 45 -11.53 15.85 -13.76
CA ARG A 45 -11.77 17.10 -13.02
C ARG A 45 -12.87 17.01 -11.96
N SER A 46 -13.80 16.06 -12.11
CA SER A 46 -14.85 15.83 -11.12
C SER A 46 -14.37 15.00 -9.93
N ALA A 47 -13.26 14.28 -10.08
CA ALA A 47 -12.72 13.43 -9.04
C ALA A 47 -12.11 14.28 -7.91
N PRO A 48 -12.17 13.82 -6.64
CA PRO A 48 -11.44 14.47 -5.56
C PRO A 48 -9.95 14.56 -5.87
N SER A 49 -9.29 15.62 -5.39
CA SER A 49 -7.87 15.90 -5.70
C SER A 49 -6.92 14.73 -5.39
N SER A 50 -7.24 13.92 -4.36
CA SER A 50 -6.50 12.72 -4.00
C SER A 50 -6.54 11.61 -5.05
N TYR A 51 -7.59 11.57 -5.86
CA TYR A 51 -7.78 10.58 -6.92
C TYR A 51 -7.44 11.13 -8.31
N ALA A 52 -7.54 12.45 -8.52
CA ALA A 52 -7.32 13.08 -9.81
C ALA A 52 -5.94 12.75 -10.41
N ASN A 53 -4.87 12.77 -9.59
CA ASN A 53 -3.52 12.44 -10.05
C ASN A 53 -3.40 10.97 -10.47
N SER A 54 -3.97 10.05 -9.68
CA SER A 54 -3.99 8.62 -9.99
C SER A 54 -4.77 8.33 -11.26
N LEU A 55 -5.91 8.99 -11.45
CA LEU A 55 -6.71 8.85 -12.66
C LEU A 55 -5.98 9.40 -13.88
N ALA A 56 -5.24 10.50 -13.77
CA ALA A 56 -4.46 11.05 -14.88
C ALA A 56 -3.40 10.08 -15.43
N VAL A 57 -2.96 9.12 -14.61
CA VAL A 57 -2.00 8.07 -14.99
C VAL A 57 -2.66 6.89 -15.71
N ILE A 58 -4.00 6.74 -15.64
CA ILE A 58 -4.70 5.70 -16.37
C ILE A 58 -4.48 5.92 -17.87
N ASP A 59 -3.74 4.99 -18.46
CA ASP A 59 -3.13 5.17 -19.76
C ASP A 59 -4.18 5.26 -20.88
N TRP A 60 -4.17 6.40 -21.55
CA TRP A 60 -5.03 6.73 -22.68
C TRP A 60 -4.36 6.45 -24.04
N LYS A 61 -3.15 5.88 -24.07
CA LYS A 61 -2.31 5.72 -25.28
C LYS A 61 -2.86 4.81 -26.41
N SER A 62 -4.13 4.45 -26.41
CA SER A 62 -4.72 3.71 -27.54
C SER A 62 -5.01 4.69 -28.69
N GLU A 63 -4.65 4.32 -29.92
CA GLU A 63 -5.04 5.08 -31.14
C GLU A 63 -6.57 5.22 -31.26
N GLU A 64 -7.30 4.26 -30.68
CA GLU A 64 -8.75 4.24 -30.60
C GLU A 64 -9.24 4.52 -29.18
N ALA A 65 -10.20 5.43 -29.05
CA ALA A 65 -10.80 5.80 -27.78
C ALA A 65 -11.51 4.59 -27.13
N PRO A 66 -11.17 4.21 -25.89
CA PRO A 66 -11.80 3.08 -25.23
C PRO A 66 -13.28 3.34 -24.98
N THR A 67 -14.10 2.30 -24.99
CA THR A 67 -15.51 2.39 -24.57
C THR A 67 -15.63 2.73 -23.09
N VAL A 68 -16.75 3.33 -22.70
CA VAL A 68 -17.07 3.63 -21.29
C VAL A 68 -16.99 2.39 -20.42
N ASP A 69 -17.42 1.22 -20.92
CA ASP A 69 -17.29 -0.06 -20.22
C ASP A 69 -15.83 -0.43 -19.92
N LYS A 70 -14.96 -0.31 -20.93
CA LYS A 70 -13.54 -0.63 -20.78
C LYS A 70 -12.85 0.32 -19.79
N VAL A 71 -13.24 1.59 -19.79
CA VAL A 71 -12.76 2.56 -18.80
C VAL A 71 -13.28 2.20 -17.41
N ALA A 72 -14.55 1.83 -17.27
CA ALA A 72 -15.13 1.39 -16.00
C ALA A 72 -14.41 0.14 -15.43
N GLY A 73 -14.12 -0.85 -16.27
CA GLY A 73 -13.36 -2.04 -15.86
C GLY A 73 -11.94 -1.70 -15.40
N ARG A 74 -11.23 -0.81 -16.10
CA ARG A 74 -9.90 -0.33 -15.68
C ARG A 74 -9.95 0.38 -14.32
N LEU A 75 -11.00 1.17 -14.10
CA LEU A 75 -11.22 1.86 -12.83
C LEU A 75 -11.46 0.87 -11.68
N GLN A 76 -12.27 -0.17 -11.89
CA GLN A 76 -12.48 -1.24 -10.90
C GLN A 76 -11.19 -2.00 -10.60
N GLN A 77 -10.46 -2.41 -11.64
CA GLN A 77 -9.19 -3.11 -11.48
C GLN A 77 -8.16 -2.29 -10.69
N TYR A 78 -8.12 -0.97 -10.92
CA TYR A 78 -7.27 -0.07 -10.15
C TYR A 78 -7.64 -0.04 -8.67
N GLU A 79 -8.93 0.04 -8.34
CA GLU A 79 -9.42 0.01 -6.95
C GLU A 79 -9.14 -1.32 -6.25
N GLU A 80 -9.32 -2.44 -6.93
CA GLU A 80 -9.00 -3.76 -6.41
C GLU A 80 -7.51 -3.90 -6.12
N SER A 81 -6.66 -3.44 -7.04
CA SER A 81 -5.20 -3.43 -6.88
C SER A 81 -4.76 -2.56 -5.70
N LEU A 82 -5.33 -1.36 -5.58
CA LEU A 82 -5.07 -0.48 -4.44
C LEU A 82 -5.51 -1.12 -3.12
N SER A 83 -6.71 -1.69 -3.07
CA SER A 83 -7.26 -2.32 -1.88
C SER A 83 -6.40 -3.50 -1.43
N SER A 84 -6.01 -4.36 -2.37
CA SER A 84 -5.11 -5.49 -2.12
C SER A 84 -3.75 -5.04 -1.59
N SER A 85 -3.15 -4.03 -2.21
CA SER A 85 -1.87 -3.45 -1.78
C SER A 85 -1.94 -2.87 -0.36
N LEU A 86 -3.01 -2.14 -0.04
CA LEU A 86 -3.23 -1.57 1.29
C LEU A 86 -3.43 -2.66 2.35
N VAL A 87 -4.24 -3.69 2.06
CA VAL A 87 -4.43 -4.84 2.97
C VAL A 87 -3.09 -5.51 3.25
N SER A 88 -2.29 -5.80 2.21
CA SER A 88 -0.96 -6.42 2.37
C SER A 88 -0.01 -5.55 3.20
N ALA A 89 0.00 -4.24 2.99
CA ALA A 89 0.81 -3.32 3.77
C ALA A 89 0.38 -3.30 5.26
N VAL A 90 -0.92 -3.31 5.54
CA VAL A 90 -1.46 -3.38 6.90
C VAL A 90 -1.11 -4.70 7.59
N GLU A 91 -1.24 -5.83 6.89
CA GLU A 91 -0.87 -7.15 7.41
C GLU A 91 0.61 -7.21 7.79
N LYS A 92 1.48 -6.72 6.89
CA LYS A 92 2.93 -6.68 7.14
C LYS A 92 3.27 -5.80 8.35
N LEU A 93 2.66 -4.62 8.46
CA LEU A 93 2.83 -3.75 9.62
C LEU A 93 2.32 -4.40 10.90
N SER A 94 1.20 -5.14 10.84
CA SER A 94 0.69 -5.87 11.99
C SER A 94 1.65 -6.97 12.46
N GLN A 95 2.30 -7.67 11.54
CA GLN A 95 3.32 -8.67 11.87
C GLN A 95 4.55 -8.02 12.51
N ASP A 96 5.05 -6.92 11.95
CA ASP A 96 6.19 -6.18 12.49
C ASP A 96 5.90 -5.66 13.92
N VAL A 97 4.68 -5.16 14.16
CA VAL A 97 4.24 -4.72 15.49
C VAL A 97 4.15 -5.88 16.48
N GLN A 98 3.69 -7.06 16.05
CA GLN A 98 3.65 -8.25 16.91
C GLN A 98 5.05 -8.72 17.27
N GLN A 99 5.97 -8.79 16.30
CA GLN A 99 7.36 -9.15 16.54
C GLN A 99 8.04 -8.17 17.51
N LEU A 100 7.86 -6.86 17.29
CA LEU A 100 8.42 -5.85 18.19
C LEU A 100 7.87 -5.98 19.62
N LYS A 101 6.59 -6.31 19.77
CA LYS A 101 5.98 -6.56 21.08
C LYS A 101 6.60 -7.77 21.77
N GLU A 102 6.84 -8.86 21.03
CA GLU A 102 7.52 -10.05 21.54
C GLU A 102 8.96 -9.74 21.97
N ASP A 103 9.70 -9.00 21.14
CA ASP A 103 11.08 -8.59 21.41
C ASP A 103 11.18 -7.69 22.67
N ILE A 104 10.22 -6.77 22.86
CA ILE A 104 10.16 -5.92 24.07
C ILE A 104 9.75 -6.73 25.30
N SER A 105 8.88 -7.73 25.14
CA SER A 105 8.45 -8.60 26.24
C SER A 105 9.54 -9.59 26.66
N TYR A 106 10.46 -9.95 25.76
CA TYR A 106 11.62 -10.78 26.05
C TYR A 106 12.78 -9.92 26.59
N SER A 107 12.78 -9.65 27.90
CA SER A 107 14.00 -9.27 28.61
C SER A 107 14.81 -10.54 28.91
N PRO A 108 16.03 -10.72 28.37
CA PRO A 108 16.88 -11.82 28.79
C PRO A 108 17.13 -11.70 30.30
N PRO A 109 17.12 -12.79 31.08
CA PRO A 109 17.53 -12.70 32.47
C PRO A 109 18.95 -12.15 32.47
N ALA A 110 19.15 -10.98 33.09
CA ALA A 110 20.46 -10.41 33.29
C ALA A 110 21.31 -11.47 34.00
N GLN A 111 22.16 -12.17 33.26
CA GLN A 111 23.14 -13.07 33.84
C GLN A 111 24.13 -12.18 34.56
N THR A 112 23.86 -11.90 35.84
CA THR A 112 24.85 -11.42 36.78
C THR A 112 25.94 -12.47 36.88
N CYS A 113 26.95 -12.36 36.04
CA CYS A 113 28.21 -13.07 36.19
C CYS A 113 28.89 -12.54 37.47
N ILE A 114 28.49 -13.09 38.62
CA ILE A 114 29.28 -12.99 39.84
C ILE A 114 30.42 -13.99 39.70
N SER A 115 31.40 -13.68 38.84
CA SER A 115 32.64 -14.45 38.76
C SER A 115 33.55 -14.04 39.92
N ALA A 116 33.45 -14.85 40.98
CA ALA A 116 34.36 -15.03 42.10
C ALA A 116 35.71 -14.28 42.05
N VAL A 117 35.75 -13.07 42.62
CA VAL A 117 36.99 -12.44 43.09
C VAL A 117 37.35 -13.04 44.45
N ARG A 118 37.69 -14.33 44.51
CA ARG A 118 38.21 -14.93 45.76
C ARG A 118 39.19 -16.08 45.55
N SER A 119 40.19 -15.89 44.68
CA SER A 119 41.31 -16.84 44.56
C SER A 119 42.69 -16.20 44.42
N LYS A 120 42.96 -15.09 45.13
CA LYS A 120 44.33 -14.52 45.20
C LYS A 120 44.85 -14.16 46.59
N ARG A 121 44.15 -14.50 47.68
CA ARG A 121 44.62 -14.20 49.06
C ARG A 121 45.08 -15.38 49.91
N PHE A 122 45.10 -16.61 49.38
CA PHE A 122 45.53 -17.78 50.18
C PHE A 122 46.93 -18.35 49.86
N SER A 123 47.63 -17.87 48.82
CA SER A 123 48.96 -18.41 48.49
C SER A 123 50.15 -17.71 49.17
N ALA A 124 49.91 -16.71 50.03
CA ALA A 124 50.98 -15.99 50.74
C ALA A 124 51.21 -16.50 52.18
N LEU A 125 50.29 -17.27 52.78
CA LEU A 125 50.43 -17.72 54.16
C LEU A 125 51.11 -19.10 54.29
N GLU A 126 51.13 -19.93 53.24
CA GLU A 126 51.78 -21.25 53.30
C GLU A 126 53.28 -21.25 52.97
N ARG A 127 53.85 -20.12 52.52
CA ARG A 127 55.28 -20.02 52.21
C ARG A 127 56.15 -19.45 53.34
N GLY A 128 55.58 -19.22 54.54
CA GLY A 128 56.26 -18.57 55.66
C GLY A 128 56.82 -19.47 56.76
N TYR A 129 56.52 -20.79 56.79
CA TYR A 129 56.84 -21.63 57.95
C TYR A 129 57.70 -22.86 57.61
N ARG A 130 58.76 -22.69 56.81
CA ARG A 130 59.76 -23.76 56.63
C ARG A 130 61.20 -23.29 56.44
N ALA A 131 61.64 -22.28 57.19
CA ALA A 131 63.06 -22.01 57.38
C ALA A 131 63.31 -21.26 58.71
N TYR A 132 64.34 -21.68 59.44
CA TYR A 132 64.90 -21.19 60.74
C TYR A 132 64.25 -21.78 62.03
N THR A 133 64.74 -22.88 62.64
CA THR A 133 65.98 -23.20 63.45
C THR A 133 65.95 -22.60 64.87
N PRO A 134 66.41 -23.33 65.92
CA PRO A 134 67.83 -23.73 66.12
C PRO A 134 68.10 -25.23 65.97
#